data_AF-K1SYU3-F1
#
_entry.id   AF-K1SYU3-F1
#
_cell.length_a   1.000
_cell.length_b   1.000
_cell.length_c   1.000
_cell.angle_alpha   90.00
_cell.angle_beta   90.00
_cell.angle_gamma   90.00
#
_symmetry.space_group_name_H-M   'P 1'
#
loop_
_entity.id
_entity.type
_entity.pdbx_description
1 polymer ?
#
loop_
_entity_poly.entity_id
_entity_poly.type
_entity_poly.pdbx_seq_one_letter_code
_entity_poly.pdbx_strand_id
1 'polypeptide(L)'
;MPAYLKENGYTHLELMPLSEYPFDGSWGYQTTGFFAPTSRYGTPDELCTLIDACHAADIGVIFDFVPVHFAVDEYGLKHFDGTALYEYPAAAVGESEWGSCNFMHSRGEIRCFLQSAADYWLRTFHADGLRMDAVS
;
A
#
# COMPACT_ATOMS: atom_id res chain seq x y z
N MET A 1 12.92 -1.23 17.89
CA MET A 1 11.52 -1.62 17.65
C MET A 1 11.21 -3.05 18.10
N PRO A 2 11.85 -4.12 17.58
CA PRO A 2 11.47 -5.51 17.95
C PRO A 2 11.64 -5.82 19.45
N ALA A 3 12.65 -5.26 20.12
CA ALA A 3 12.81 -5.40 21.57
C ALA A 3 11.59 -4.90 22.35
N TYR A 4 11.09 -3.72 22.03
CA TYR A 4 9.88 -3.16 22.66
C TYR A 4 8.65 -4.04 22.44
N LEU A 5 8.47 -4.55 21.22
CA LEU A 5 7.36 -5.44 20.89
C LEU A 5 7.43 -6.74 21.69
N LYS A 6 8.61 -7.36 21.78
CA LYS A 6 8.84 -8.57 22.59
C LYS A 6 8.62 -8.33 24.08
N GLU A 7 9.15 -7.23 24.63
CA GLU A 7 8.99 -6.87 26.04
C GLU A 7 7.52 -6.71 26.44
N ASN A 8 6.68 -6.24 25.50
CA ASN A 8 5.24 -6.04 25.71
C ASN A 8 4.38 -7.25 25.27
N GLY A 9 5.00 -8.35 24.82
CA GLY A 9 4.30 -9.59 24.48
C GLY A 9 3.49 -9.56 23.17
N TYR A 10 3.78 -8.63 22.26
CA TYR A 10 3.17 -8.63 20.93
C TYR A 10 3.76 -9.75 20.06
N THR A 11 2.93 -10.31 19.18
CA THR A 11 3.33 -11.37 18.22
C THR A 11 3.56 -10.84 16.82
N HIS A 12 2.93 -9.72 16.47
CA HIS A 12 3.01 -9.10 15.14
C HIS A 12 3.15 -7.59 15.27
N LEU A 13 3.80 -7.00 14.28
CA LEU A 13 3.79 -5.58 13.99
C LEU A 13 2.88 -5.35 12.78
N GLU A 14 1.83 -4.55 12.94
CA GLU A 14 1.05 -4.04 11.82
C GLU A 14 1.50 -2.60 11.51
N LEU A 15 1.87 -2.37 10.25
CA LEU A 15 2.30 -1.08 9.75
C LEU A 15 1.20 -0.49 8.87
N MET A 16 0.89 0.78 9.12
CA MET A 16 0.09 1.60 8.20
C MET A 16 0.72 1.61 6.79
N PRO A 17 -0.02 1.97 5.73
CA PRO A 17 0.47 1.81 4.37
C PRO A 17 1.84 2.46 4.15
N LEU A 18 2.80 1.66 3.69
CA LEU A 18 4.16 2.12 3.38
C LEU A 18 4.42 2.29 1.89
N SER A 19 3.47 1.94 1.02
CA SER A 19 3.58 2.26 -0.42
C SER A 19 3.71 3.77 -0.62
N GLU A 20 4.52 4.24 -1.57
CA GLU A 20 4.80 5.67 -1.71
C GLU A 20 3.52 6.51 -1.86
N TYR A 21 3.43 7.58 -1.07
CA TYR A 21 2.27 8.44 -0.95
C TYR A 21 2.68 9.92 -0.91
N PRO A 22 1.85 10.83 -1.43
CA PRO A 22 2.25 12.21 -1.65
C PRO A 22 2.09 13.10 -0.41
N PHE A 23 1.17 12.74 0.49
CA PHE A 23 0.74 13.59 1.58
C PHE A 23 0.69 12.86 2.92
N ASP A 24 1.43 13.38 3.91
CA ASP A 24 1.55 12.78 5.25
C ASP A 24 0.22 12.73 6.00
N GLY A 25 -0.67 13.70 5.77
CA GLY A 25 -1.99 13.73 6.40
C GLY A 25 -2.95 12.66 5.88
N SER A 26 -2.60 11.94 4.80
CA SER A 26 -3.34 10.75 4.36
C SER A 26 -2.99 9.51 5.17
N TRP A 27 -1.94 9.57 6.00
CA TRP A 27 -1.35 8.44 6.71
C TRP A 27 -0.96 7.25 5.83
N GLY A 28 -0.73 7.50 4.54
CA GLY A 28 -0.38 6.49 3.54
C GLY A 28 -1.56 5.93 2.74
N TYR A 29 -2.80 6.19 3.14
CA TYR A 29 -3.98 5.64 2.48
C TYR A 29 -4.28 6.25 1.10
N GLN A 30 -3.59 7.32 0.71
CA GLN A 30 -3.66 7.88 -0.64
C GLN A 30 -2.37 7.57 -1.40
N THR A 31 -2.25 6.35 -1.90
CA THR A 31 -1.03 5.86 -2.56
C THR A 31 -0.87 6.39 -3.99
N THR A 32 0.37 6.66 -4.41
CA THR A 32 0.78 6.91 -5.81
C THR A 32 1.77 5.87 -6.33
N GLY A 33 2.67 5.34 -5.48
CA GLY A 33 3.68 4.35 -5.85
C GLY A 33 3.47 2.99 -5.18
N PHE A 34 2.67 2.13 -5.82
CA PHE A 34 2.27 0.82 -5.27
C PHE A 34 3.40 -0.23 -5.17
N PHE A 35 4.51 -0.02 -5.89
CA PHE A 35 5.64 -0.95 -5.99
C PHE A 35 6.92 -0.40 -5.33
N ALA A 36 6.81 0.63 -4.49
CA ALA A 36 7.94 1.20 -3.80
C ALA A 36 7.55 1.56 -2.35
N PRO A 37 8.39 1.23 -1.35
CA PRO A 37 8.24 1.81 -0.04
C PRO A 37 8.52 3.30 -0.08
N THR A 38 7.82 4.06 0.76
CA THR A 38 7.99 5.50 0.85
C THR A 38 9.42 5.85 1.22
N SER A 39 10.01 6.81 0.50
CA SER A 39 11.39 7.23 0.76
C SER A 39 11.57 8.01 2.06
N ARG A 40 10.47 8.33 2.77
CA ARG A 40 10.48 9.11 4.03
C ARG A 40 11.29 8.45 5.14
N TYR A 41 11.35 7.12 5.16
CA TYR A 41 11.97 6.35 6.24
C TYR A 41 13.28 5.67 5.82
N GLY A 42 13.81 6.02 4.64
CA GLY A 42 15.04 5.47 4.10
C GLY A 42 14.83 4.74 2.78
N THR A 43 15.63 3.71 2.58
CA THR A 43 15.71 2.92 1.35
C THR A 43 14.92 1.61 1.48
N PRO A 44 14.59 0.95 0.35
CA PRO A 44 14.00 -0.39 0.37
C PRO A 44 14.80 -1.40 1.19
N ASP A 45 16.14 -1.37 1.11
CA ASP A 45 17.02 -2.28 1.86
C ASP A 45 16.94 -2.06 3.37
N GLU A 46 16.73 -0.81 3.81
CA GLU A 46 16.53 -0.50 5.22
C GLU A 46 15.17 -0.99 5.73
N LEU A 47 14.13 -1.02 4.88
CA LEU A 47 12.87 -1.69 5.21
C LEU A 47 13.05 -3.20 5.34
N CYS A 48 13.80 -3.85 4.44
CA CYS A 48 14.14 -5.26 4.56
C CYS A 48 14.88 -5.54 5.88
N THR A 49 15.83 -4.68 6.25
CA THR A 49 16.56 -4.78 7.52
C THR A 49 15.63 -4.72 8.73
N LEU A 50 14.58 -3.90 8.69
CA LEU A 50 13.57 -3.82 9.74
C LEU A 50 12.77 -5.12 9.87
N ILE A 51 12.33 -5.67 8.74
CA ILE A 51 11.51 -6.89 8.68
C ILE A 51 12.34 -8.09 9.15
N ASP A 52 13.58 -8.23 8.66
CA ASP A 52 14.51 -9.27 9.09
C ASP A 52 14.77 -9.20 10.61
N ALA A 53 14.87 -8.00 11.17
CA ALA A 53 15.03 -7.81 12.62
C ALA A 53 13.77 -8.19 13.43
N CYS A 54 12.57 -8.01 12.87
CA CYS A 54 11.33 -8.52 13.46
C CYS A 54 11.29 -10.05 13.40
N HIS A 55 11.61 -10.65 12.25
CA HIS A 55 11.64 -12.10 12.08
C HIS A 55 12.67 -12.79 12.97
N ALA A 56 13.87 -12.22 13.11
CA ALA A 56 14.89 -12.72 14.03
C ALA A 56 14.43 -12.68 15.50
N ALA A 57 13.50 -11.79 15.82
CA ALA A 57 12.86 -11.69 17.12
C ALA A 57 11.54 -12.48 17.20
N ASP A 58 11.20 -13.32 16.23
CA ASP A 58 9.95 -14.09 16.18
C ASP A 58 8.72 -13.16 16.34
N ILE A 59 8.70 -12.09 15.54
CA ILE A 59 7.61 -11.14 15.36
C ILE A 59 7.26 -11.10 13.88
N GLY A 60 6.00 -11.39 13.53
CA GLY A 60 5.51 -11.24 12.16
C GLY A 60 5.25 -9.78 11.79
N VAL A 61 5.25 -9.46 10.49
CA VAL A 61 5.01 -8.11 9.96
C VAL A 61 3.82 -8.13 9.01
N ILE A 62 2.82 -7.30 9.30
CA ILE A 62 1.62 -7.11 8.49
C ILE A 62 1.66 -5.68 7.91
N PHE A 63 1.34 -5.55 6.63
CA PHE A 63 1.16 -4.24 5.99
C PHE A 63 -0.31 -3.94 5.72
N ASP A 64 -0.73 -2.72 6.02
CA ASP A 64 -1.95 -2.17 5.44
C ASP A 64 -1.76 -1.99 3.93
N PHE A 65 -2.73 -2.49 3.18
CA PHE A 65 -2.77 -2.44 1.72
C PHE A 65 -4.10 -1.84 1.26
N VAL A 66 -4.03 -0.89 0.32
CA VAL A 66 -5.19 -0.11 -0.13
C VAL A 66 -5.50 -0.42 -1.59
N PRO A 67 -6.32 -1.45 -1.88
CA PRO A 67 -6.64 -1.85 -3.25
C PRO A 67 -7.86 -1.13 -3.85
N VAL A 68 -8.49 -0.25 -3.08
CA VAL A 68 -9.81 0.31 -3.41
C VAL A 68 -9.69 1.61 -4.20
N HIS A 69 -8.79 2.49 -3.76
CA HIS A 69 -8.63 3.82 -4.31
C HIS A 69 -7.16 4.27 -4.34
N PHE A 70 -6.87 5.34 -5.07
CA PHE A 70 -5.54 5.92 -5.24
C PHE A 70 -5.58 7.45 -5.35
N ALA A 71 -4.45 8.11 -5.09
CA ALA A 71 -4.37 9.58 -5.05
C ALA A 71 -4.63 10.23 -6.43
N VAL A 72 -5.12 11.47 -6.44
CA VAL A 72 -5.50 12.20 -7.67
C VAL A 72 -4.35 12.96 -8.34
N ASP A 73 -3.15 12.88 -7.78
CA ASP A 73 -1.95 13.56 -8.26
C ASP A 73 -1.66 13.24 -9.73
N GLU A 74 -1.37 14.27 -10.53
CA GLU A 74 -1.20 14.15 -11.99
C GLU A 74 -0.01 13.27 -12.42
N TYR A 75 1.02 13.14 -11.58
CA TYR A 75 2.14 12.23 -11.83
C TYR A 75 1.85 10.78 -11.42
N GLY A 76 0.69 10.53 -10.81
CA GLY A 76 0.22 9.22 -10.39
C GLY A 76 -0.51 8.47 -11.50
N LEU A 77 -1.58 7.74 -11.12
CA LEU A 77 -2.31 6.85 -12.02
C LEU A 77 -3.53 7.50 -12.69
N LYS A 78 -3.95 8.69 -12.24
CA LYS A 78 -5.14 9.37 -12.77
C LYS A 78 -4.87 9.83 -14.19
N HIS A 79 -5.77 9.51 -15.12
CA HIS A 79 -5.61 9.81 -16.54
C HIS A 79 -4.26 9.37 -17.14
N PHE A 80 -3.78 8.19 -16.74
CA PHE A 80 -2.43 7.70 -17.04
C PHE A 80 -2.03 7.78 -18.52
N ASP A 81 -2.96 7.51 -19.45
CA ASP A 81 -2.74 7.58 -20.90
C ASP A 81 -3.56 8.68 -21.59
N GLY A 82 -4.07 9.64 -20.82
CA GLY A 82 -5.04 10.65 -21.27
C GLY A 82 -6.49 10.18 -21.25
N THR A 83 -6.76 8.94 -20.82
CA THR A 83 -8.11 8.40 -20.58
C THR A 83 -8.25 7.87 -19.16
N ALA A 84 -9.49 7.61 -18.71
CA ALA A 84 -9.75 6.91 -17.45
C ALA A 84 -9.33 5.44 -17.54
N LEU A 85 -8.03 5.18 -17.39
CA LEU A 85 -7.39 3.88 -17.60
C LEU A 85 -7.48 3.01 -16.36
N TYR A 86 -7.08 3.56 -15.20
CA TYR A 86 -7.06 2.86 -13.90
C TYR A 86 -8.36 3.05 -13.13
N GLU A 87 -8.98 4.21 -13.28
CA GLU A 87 -10.20 4.67 -12.62
C GLU A 87 -11.45 4.49 -13.48
N TYR A 88 -12.63 4.52 -12.85
CA TYR A 88 -13.88 4.55 -13.61
C TYR A 88 -14.08 5.92 -14.32
N PRO A 89 -14.56 5.95 -15.57
CA PRO A 89 -14.76 7.19 -16.33
C PRO A 89 -15.91 8.05 -15.80
N ALA A 90 -16.92 7.44 -15.17
CA ALA A 90 -18.05 8.15 -14.62
C ALA A 90 -17.74 8.61 -13.18
N ALA A 91 -17.73 9.93 -12.94
CA ALA A 91 -17.38 10.51 -11.64
C ALA A 91 -18.19 9.93 -10.47
N ALA A 92 -19.47 9.61 -10.69
CA ALA A 92 -20.36 9.03 -9.67
C ALA A 92 -19.87 7.71 -9.06
N VAL A 93 -18.96 6.99 -9.74
CA VAL A 93 -18.32 5.76 -9.24
C VAL A 93 -16.80 5.86 -9.23
N GLY A 94 -16.21 6.76 -10.02
CA GLY A 94 -14.77 6.97 -10.11
C GLY A 94 -14.19 7.81 -8.99
N GLU A 95 -15.00 8.62 -8.30
CA GLU A 95 -14.56 9.39 -7.15
C GLU A 95 -15.00 8.71 -5.85
N SER A 96 -14.04 8.47 -4.95
CA SER A 96 -14.29 7.99 -3.60
C SER A 96 -14.89 9.10 -2.73
N GLU A 97 -15.52 8.74 -1.61
CA GLU A 97 -15.95 9.71 -0.59
C GLU A 97 -14.80 10.57 0.00
N TRP A 98 -13.55 10.10 -0.13
CA TRP A 98 -12.35 10.81 0.34
C TRP A 98 -11.69 11.72 -0.72
N GLY A 99 -12.37 11.97 -1.85
CA GLY A 99 -11.84 12.82 -2.93
C GLY A 99 -10.70 12.18 -3.75
N SER A 100 -10.53 10.87 -3.64
CA SER A 100 -9.56 10.05 -4.39
C SER A 100 -10.21 9.29 -5.55
N CYS A 101 -9.42 8.61 -6.38
CA CYS A 101 -9.91 7.84 -7.53
C CYS A 101 -10.12 6.36 -7.18
N ASN A 102 -11.29 5.81 -7.48
CA ASN A 102 -11.57 4.37 -7.30
C ASN A 102 -11.02 3.56 -8.48
N PHE A 103 -10.35 2.44 -8.19
CA PHE A 103 -9.88 1.51 -9.22
C PHE A 103 -11.04 0.87 -9.99
N MET A 104 -10.89 0.71 -11.31
CA MET A 104 -11.80 -0.03 -12.16
C MET A 104 -11.53 -1.54 -12.08
N HIS A 105 -11.94 -2.20 -10.99
CA HIS A 105 -11.70 -3.63 -10.76
C HIS A 105 -12.33 -4.56 -11.82
N SER A 106 -13.26 -4.07 -12.63
CA SER A 106 -13.83 -4.84 -13.75
C SER A 106 -12.80 -5.13 -14.85
N ARG A 107 -11.76 -4.31 -14.97
CA ARG A 107 -10.72 -4.43 -15.99
C ARG A 107 -9.63 -5.42 -15.58
N GLY A 108 -9.26 -6.31 -16.50
CA GLY A 108 -8.33 -7.41 -16.22
C GLY A 108 -6.94 -6.95 -15.81
N GLU A 109 -6.44 -5.93 -16.51
CA GLU A 109 -5.11 -5.33 -16.29
C GLU A 109 -5.02 -4.65 -14.93
N ILE A 110 -6.11 -4.02 -14.47
CA ILE A 110 -6.17 -3.37 -13.15
C ILE A 110 -6.19 -4.40 -12.03
N ARG A 111 -6.93 -5.51 -12.20
CA ARG A 111 -6.84 -6.65 -11.27
C ARG A 111 -5.44 -7.24 -11.22
N CYS A 112 -4.80 -7.38 -12.37
CA CYS A 112 -3.42 -7.88 -12.47
C CYS A 112 -2.45 -6.95 -11.74
N PHE A 113 -2.56 -5.63 -11.94
CA PHE A 113 -1.77 -4.62 -11.26
C PHE A 113 -1.89 -4.73 -9.73
N LEU A 114 -3.11 -4.76 -9.20
CA LEU A 114 -3.35 -4.84 -7.75
C LEU A 114 -2.87 -6.15 -7.14
N GLN A 115 -3.13 -7.28 -7.81
CA GLN A 115 -2.63 -8.60 -7.36
C GLN A 115 -1.11 -8.67 -7.39
N SER A 116 -0.48 -8.08 -8.42
CA SER A 116 0.98 -8.02 -8.52
C SER A 116 1.59 -7.12 -7.44
N ALA A 117 0.92 -6.01 -7.09
CA ALA A 117 1.35 -5.16 -5.98
C ALA A 117 1.26 -5.89 -4.63
N ALA A 118 0.17 -6.61 -4.37
CA ALA A 118 0.04 -7.43 -3.17
C ALA A 118 1.13 -8.53 -3.10
N ASP A 119 1.36 -9.26 -4.20
CA ASP A 119 2.40 -10.29 -4.29
C ASP A 119 3.81 -9.69 -4.12
N TYR A 120 4.04 -8.49 -4.64
CA TYR A 120 5.30 -7.78 -4.51
C TYR A 120 5.67 -7.52 -3.04
N TRP A 121 4.74 -7.03 -2.22
CA TRP A 121 4.98 -6.82 -0.79
C TRP A 121 5.24 -8.12 -0.03
N LEU A 122 4.46 -9.16 -0.32
CA LEU A 122 4.62 -10.47 0.32
C LEU A 122 5.93 -11.16 -0.06
N ARG A 123 6.32 -11.14 -1.34
CA ARG A 123 7.49 -11.88 -1.84
C ARG A 123 8.80 -11.11 -1.79
N THR A 124 8.77 -9.80 -2.02
CA THR A 124 10.00 -9.00 -2.14
C THR A 124 10.47 -8.51 -0.77
N PHE A 125 9.53 -8.07 0.06
CA PHE A 125 9.82 -7.58 1.41
C PHE A 125 9.56 -8.63 2.50
N HIS A 126 9.10 -9.83 2.14
CA HIS A 126 8.79 -10.91 3.09
C HIS A 126 7.75 -10.50 4.13
N ALA A 127 6.73 -9.71 3.74
CA ALA A 127 5.61 -9.44 4.62
C ALA A 127 4.85 -10.75 4.94
N ASP A 128 4.43 -10.92 6.19
CA ASP A 128 3.72 -12.11 6.67
C ASP A 128 2.21 -12.03 6.45
N GLY A 129 1.69 -10.84 6.17
CA GLY A 129 0.28 -10.62 5.88
C GLY A 129 0.00 -9.24 5.31
N LEU A 130 -1.18 -9.12 4.70
CA LEU A 130 -1.74 -7.85 4.26
C LEU A 130 -3.11 -7.65 4.91
N ARG A 131 -3.35 -6.45 5.43
CA ARG A 131 -4.66 -6.03 5.91
C ARG A 131 -5.26 -5.05 4.90
N MET A 132 -6.39 -5.43 4.29
CA MET A 132 -7.07 -4.59 3.30
C MET A 132 -8.00 -3.59 4.00
N ASP A 133 -7.82 -2.31 3.71
CA ASP A 133 -8.67 -1.24 4.22
C ASP A 133 -9.88 -0.97 3.28
N ALA A 134 -10.97 -0.48 3.86
CA ALA A 134 -12.15 0.03 3.15
C ALA A 134 -12.82 -0.91 2.11
N VAL A 135 -12.95 -2.20 2.41
CA VAL A 135 -13.51 -3.22 1.49
C VAL A 135 -15.03 -3.07 1.22
N SER A 136 -15.74 -2.23 1.97
CA SER A 136 -17.22 -2.12 2.01
C SER A 136 -17.86 -1.54 0.75
#